data_AF-A0A100XIR5-F1
#
_entry.id   AF-A0A100XIR5-F1
#
_cell.length_a   1.000
_cell.length_b   1.000
_cell.length_c   1.000
_cell.angle_alpha   90.00
_cell.angle_beta   90.00
_cell.angle_gamma   90.00
#
_symmetry.space_group_name_H-M   'P 1'
#
loop_
_entity.id
_entity.type
_entity.pdbx_description
1 polymer ?
#
loop_
_entity_poly.entity_id
_entity_poly.type
_entity_poly.pdbx_seq_one_letter_code
_entity_poly.pdbx_strand_id
1 'polypeptide(L)'
;MTWVEPVLDEASEECADSSIVVKLEGQQHKIRWPRGTKLLDALLDEGLDVPFACREGHCGACAVTKARGAVEMETNDVLDQSDLDDGLILTCQALSASAAVEINYDE
;
A
#
# COMPACT_ATOMS: atom_id res chain seq x y z
N MET A 1 13.97 -27.74 -39.04
CA MET A 1 12.85 -28.40 -38.34
C MET A 1 13.42 -28.81 -36.99
N THR A 2 13.34 -28.02 -35.93
CA THR A 2 12.19 -27.28 -35.44
C THR A 2 12.67 -25.99 -34.77
N TRP A 3 12.15 -24.86 -35.23
CA TRP A 3 12.24 -23.57 -34.56
C TRP A 3 11.24 -23.61 -33.40
N VAL A 4 11.71 -23.43 -32.16
CA VAL A 4 10.81 -23.30 -31.00
C VAL A 4 10.46 -21.83 -30.84
N GLU A 5 9.18 -21.61 -30.63
CA GLU A 5 8.47 -20.33 -30.72
C GLU A 5 8.93 -19.30 -29.67
N PRO A 6 8.90 -18.00 -30.00
CA PRO A 6 9.10 -16.95 -29.02
C PRO A 6 7.92 -16.91 -28.04
N VAL A 7 8.18 -17.15 -26.76
CA VAL A 7 7.20 -16.87 -25.69
C VAL A 7 7.20 -15.37 -25.42
N LEU A 8 6.29 -14.67 -26.07
CA LEU A 8 5.85 -13.33 -25.70
C LEU A 8 4.36 -13.39 -25.38
N ASP A 9 4.01 -12.68 -24.32
CA ASP A 9 2.68 -12.17 -23.97
C ASP A 9 1.73 -13.06 -23.14
N GLU A 10 1.77 -12.87 -21.82
CA GLU A 10 0.59 -12.93 -20.94
C GLU A 10 0.57 -11.69 -20.02
N ALA A 11 0.64 -10.50 -20.61
CA ALA A 11 0.26 -9.26 -19.92
C ALA A 11 -1.26 -9.11 -20.05
N SER A 12 -2.01 -9.87 -19.25
CA SER A 12 -3.46 -9.75 -19.15
C SER A 12 -3.86 -8.41 -18.52
N GLU A 13 -4.37 -7.51 -19.35
CA GLU A 13 -5.39 -6.48 -19.05
C GLU A 13 -5.15 -5.57 -17.83
N GLU A 14 -4.61 -4.38 -18.10
CA GLU A 14 -4.77 -3.09 -17.38
C GLU A 14 -5.23 -3.14 -15.89
N CYS A 15 -4.35 -3.59 -15.00
CA CYS A 15 -4.35 -3.20 -13.58
C CYS A 15 -3.35 -2.04 -13.40
N ALA A 16 -3.73 -0.83 -13.78
CA ALA A 16 -2.84 0.33 -13.67
C ALA A 16 -2.32 0.46 -12.23
N ASP A 17 -1.00 0.37 -12.07
CA ASP A 17 -0.34 0.53 -10.78
C ASP A 17 -0.71 1.88 -10.17
N SER A 18 -0.90 1.89 -8.87
CA SER A 18 -1.07 3.11 -8.12
C SER A 18 0.29 3.71 -7.80
N SER A 19 0.36 5.03 -7.66
CA SER A 19 1.52 5.71 -7.08
C SER A 19 1.24 6.00 -5.60
N ILE A 20 2.19 5.77 -4.73
CA ILE A 20 2.11 6.16 -3.31
C ILE A 20 3.24 7.13 -2.98
N VAL A 21 2.90 8.21 -2.27
CA VAL A 21 3.87 9.10 -1.64
C VAL A 21 3.85 8.85 -0.15
N VAL A 22 5.02 8.58 0.41
CA VAL A 22 5.21 8.20 1.81
C VAL A 22 6.06 9.28 2.46
N LYS A 23 5.51 9.97 3.45
CA LYS A 23 6.29 10.86 4.30
C LYS A 23 6.76 10.09 5.54
N LEU A 24 8.07 9.95 5.69
CA LEU A 24 8.72 9.20 6.76
C LEU A 24 10.00 9.94 7.17
N GLU A 25 10.19 10.21 8.46
CA GLU A 25 11.38 10.89 9.01
C GLU A 25 11.69 12.23 8.32
N GLY A 26 10.64 13.01 8.02
CA GLY A 26 10.76 14.26 7.27
C GLY A 26 11.14 14.12 5.79
N GLN A 27 11.33 12.91 5.26
CA GLN A 27 11.60 12.63 3.85
C GLN A 27 10.32 12.21 3.11
N GLN A 28 10.26 12.46 1.80
CA GLN A 28 9.19 11.98 0.93
C GLN A 28 9.72 10.93 -0.05
N HIS A 29 9.13 9.75 -0.01
CA HIS A 29 9.44 8.62 -0.89
C HIS A 29 8.26 8.41 -1.83
N LYS A 30 8.52 8.44 -3.13
CA LYS A 30 7.50 8.11 -4.13
C LYS A 30 7.84 6.76 -4.71
N ILE A 31 6.97 5.78 -4.47
CA ILE A 31 7.15 4.42 -4.94
C ILE A 31 5.97 3.96 -5.79
N ARG A 32 6.21 2.93 -6.60
CA ARG A 32 5.18 2.25 -7.35
C ARG A 32 4.44 1.31 -6.40
N TRP A 33 3.12 1.33 -6.46
CA TRP A 33 2.26 0.47 -5.67
C TRP A 33 1.39 -0.40 -6.60
N PRO A 34 1.80 -1.65 -6.85
CA PRO A 34 1.04 -2.57 -7.70
C PRO A 34 -0.36 -2.82 -7.12
N ARG A 35 -1.37 -2.85 -7.99
CA ARG A 35 -2.75 -3.20 -7.60
C ARG A 35 -2.78 -4.60 -6.99
N GLY A 36 -3.59 -4.79 -5.95
CA GLY A 36 -3.70 -6.06 -5.23
C GLY A 36 -2.53 -6.39 -4.30
N THR A 37 -1.54 -5.50 -4.16
CA THR A 37 -0.46 -5.65 -3.18
C THR A 37 -0.78 -4.85 -1.92
N LYS A 38 -0.52 -5.42 -0.74
CA LYS A 38 -0.65 -4.69 0.53
C LYS A 38 0.34 -3.53 0.56
N LEU A 39 -0.11 -2.38 1.05
CA LEU A 39 0.72 -1.19 1.16
C LEU A 39 2.01 -1.48 1.94
N LEU A 40 1.91 -2.16 3.09
CA LEU A 40 3.09 -2.54 3.88
C LEU A 40 4.13 -3.32 3.07
N ASP A 41 3.70 -4.30 2.28
CA ASP A 41 4.65 -5.11 1.50
C ASP A 41 5.32 -4.28 0.40
N ALA A 42 4.58 -3.39 -0.27
CA ALA A 42 5.15 -2.47 -1.25
C ALA A 42 6.19 -1.52 -0.63
N LEU A 43 5.96 -1.04 0.60
CA LEU A 43 6.90 -0.18 1.32
C LEU A 43 8.19 -0.92 1.69
N LEU A 44 8.07 -2.15 2.18
CA LEU A 44 9.21 -2.96 2.60
C LEU A 44 10.03 -3.46 1.41
N ASP A 45 9.40 -3.77 0.27
CA ASP A 45 10.09 -4.17 -0.96
C ASP A 45 11.00 -3.04 -1.50
N GLU A 46 10.56 -1.80 -1.35
CA GLU A 46 11.34 -0.60 -1.68
C GLU A 46 12.38 -0.24 -0.59
N GLY A 47 12.47 -1.03 0.48
CA GLY A 47 13.44 -0.88 1.55
C GLY A 47 13.12 0.24 2.56
N LEU A 48 11.85 0.67 2.64
CA LEU A 48 11.42 1.64 3.65
C LEU A 48 11.22 0.94 5.01
N ASP A 49 11.90 1.45 6.05
CA ASP A 49 11.74 0.94 7.41
C ASP A 49 10.51 1.58 8.07
N VAL A 50 9.35 0.98 7.82
CA VAL A 50 8.07 1.44 8.37
C VAL A 50 7.66 0.61 9.58
N PRO A 51 6.96 1.18 10.58
CA PRO A 51 6.53 0.44 11.75
C PRO A 51 5.46 -0.61 11.40
N PHE A 52 5.64 -1.85 11.85
CA PHE A 52 4.65 -2.93 11.78
C PHE A 52 4.89 -4.01 12.84
N ALA A 53 3.88 -4.86 13.10
CA ALA A 53 4.01 -6.01 14.01
C ALA A 53 3.26 -7.27 13.52
N CYS A 54 1.94 -7.36 13.72
CA CYS A 54 1.19 -8.61 13.44
C CYS A 54 0.94 -8.88 11.95
N ARG A 55 0.78 -7.84 11.14
CA ARG A 55 0.37 -7.92 9.73
C ARG A 55 -1.02 -8.51 9.48
N GLU A 56 -1.82 -8.71 10.52
CA GLU A 56 -3.15 -9.35 10.46
C GLU A 56 -4.31 -8.36 10.68
N GLY A 57 -4.04 -7.09 10.99
CA GLY A 57 -5.09 -6.08 11.18
C GLY A 57 -5.65 -5.97 12.61
N HIS A 58 -5.02 -6.63 13.59
CA HIS A 58 -5.50 -6.69 14.99
C HIS A 58 -4.62 -5.96 16.03
N CYS A 59 -3.46 -5.41 15.65
CA CYS A 59 -2.54 -4.76 16.61
C CYS A 59 -2.39 -3.24 16.48
N GLY A 60 -2.78 -2.63 15.35
CA GLY A 60 -2.61 -1.19 15.12
C GLY A 60 -1.17 -0.69 14.88
N ALA A 61 -0.13 -1.51 15.08
CA ALA A 61 1.27 -1.08 14.90
C ALA A 61 1.64 -0.61 13.48
N CYS A 62 0.84 -0.99 12.48
CA CYS A 62 1.02 -0.61 11.08
C CYS A 62 0.14 0.62 10.69
N ALA A 63 -0.46 1.29 11.68
CA ALA A 63 -1.34 2.43 11.48
C ALA A 63 -0.57 3.67 10.98
N VAL A 64 -1.16 4.38 10.03
CA VAL A 64 -0.60 5.62 9.45
C VAL A 64 -1.74 6.55 9.04
N THR A 65 -1.47 7.85 9.02
CA THR A 65 -2.43 8.82 8.49
C THR A 65 -2.35 8.91 6.98
N LYS A 66 -3.49 8.71 6.31
CA LYS A 66 -3.64 8.89 4.87
C LYS A 66 -4.03 10.34 4.56
N ALA A 67 -3.06 11.13 4.13
CA ALA A 67 -3.26 12.52 3.73
C ALA A 67 -4.08 12.67 2.44
N ARG A 68 -3.99 11.72 1.50
CA ARG A 68 -4.73 11.79 0.23
C ARG A 68 -4.99 10.43 -0.39
N GLY A 69 -6.03 10.37 -1.23
CA GLY A 69 -6.39 9.19 -2.01
C GLY A 69 -7.39 8.29 -1.28
N ALA A 70 -7.62 7.11 -1.84
CA ALA A 70 -8.51 6.11 -1.30
C ALA A 70 -7.78 4.76 -1.22
N VAL A 71 -8.01 4.07 -0.12
CA VAL A 71 -7.54 2.71 0.11
C VAL A 71 -8.72 1.87 0.61
N GLU A 72 -8.66 0.59 0.34
CA GLU A 72 -9.57 -0.41 0.90
C GLU A 72 -8.78 -1.27 1.89
N MET A 73 -9.33 -1.53 3.07
CA MET A 73 -8.70 -2.40 4.06
C MET A 73 -9.44 -3.74 4.10
N GLU A 74 -8.71 -4.85 3.93
CA GLU A 74 -9.32 -6.18 3.99
C GLU A 74 -9.75 -6.55 5.41
N THR A 75 -9.03 -6.07 6.43
CA THR A 75 -9.33 -6.33 7.84
C THR A 75 -9.00 -5.10 8.66
N ASN A 76 -9.91 -4.73 9.57
CA ASN A 76 -9.71 -3.67 10.54
C ASN A 76 -10.51 -3.99 11.81
N ASP A 77 -9.83 -4.54 12.82
CA ASP A 77 -10.44 -4.83 14.13
C ASP A 77 -9.97 -3.86 15.23
N VAL A 78 -9.18 -2.84 14.87
CA VAL A 78 -8.51 -1.95 15.83
C VAL A 78 -8.94 -0.50 15.69
N LEU A 79 -9.07 0.00 14.46
CA LEU A 79 -9.43 1.39 14.22
C LEU A 79 -10.95 1.53 14.27
N ASP A 80 -11.43 2.48 15.06
CA ASP A 80 -12.85 2.82 15.10
C ASP A 80 -13.22 3.84 14.01
N GLN A 81 -14.49 4.19 13.91
CA GLN A 81 -14.96 5.08 12.85
C GLN A 81 -14.34 6.48 12.93
N SER A 82 -14.07 7.00 14.14
CA SER A 82 -13.41 8.29 14.31
C SER A 82 -11.97 8.26 13.80
N ASP A 83 -11.23 7.18 14.08
CA ASP A 83 -9.88 6.99 13.51
C ASP A 83 -9.91 7.01 11.97
N LEU A 84 -10.89 6.32 11.36
CA LEU A 84 -11.04 6.28 9.91
C LEU A 84 -11.40 7.66 9.32
N ASP A 85 -12.23 8.43 10.01
CA ASP A 85 -12.61 9.80 9.63
C ASP A 85 -11.43 10.77 9.76
N ASP A 86 -10.55 10.58 10.74
CA ASP A 86 -9.26 11.28 10.87
C ASP A 86 -8.22 10.79 9.85
N GLY A 87 -8.57 9.80 9.03
CA GLY A 87 -7.75 9.30 7.92
C GLY A 87 -6.74 8.24 8.32
N LEU A 88 -6.82 7.67 9.53
CA LEU A 88 -5.98 6.56 9.95
C LEU A 88 -6.31 5.30 9.15
N ILE A 89 -5.27 4.60 8.69
CA ILE A 89 -5.38 3.34 7.95
C ILE A 89 -4.32 2.35 8.41
N LEU A 90 -4.61 1.05 8.26
CA LEU A 90 -3.67 -0.03 8.53
C LEU A 90 -2.91 -0.40 7.24
N THR A 91 -1.66 0.01 7.11
CA THR A 91 -0.85 -0.28 5.90
C THR A 91 -0.69 -1.77 5.61
N CYS A 92 -0.70 -2.60 6.65
CA CYS A 92 -0.66 -4.05 6.51
C CYS A 92 -1.93 -4.67 5.94
N GLN A 93 -3.04 -3.94 5.93
CA GLN A 93 -4.32 -4.39 5.39
C GLN A 93 -4.82 -3.57 4.20
N ALA A 94 -4.19 -2.42 3.94
CA ALA A 94 -4.56 -1.49 2.89
C ALA A 94 -4.16 -1.97 1.48
N LEU A 95 -5.11 -1.85 0.55
CA LEU A 95 -4.98 -2.01 -0.89
C LEU A 95 -5.32 -0.69 -1.57
N SER A 96 -4.72 -0.42 -2.73
CA SER A 96 -4.99 0.82 -3.45
C SER A 96 -6.38 0.81 -4.06
N ALA A 97 -7.19 1.82 -3.74
CA ALA A 97 -8.49 2.06 -4.37
C ALA A 97 -8.44 3.22 -5.37
N SER A 98 -7.46 4.12 -5.23
CA SER A 98 -7.20 5.23 -6.17
C SER A 98 -5.88 5.08 -6.94
N ALA A 99 -5.72 5.85 -8.02
CA ALA A 99 -4.50 5.89 -8.82
C ALA A 99 -3.30 6.53 -8.08
N ALA A 100 -3.56 7.42 -7.12
CA ALA A 100 -2.54 8.03 -6.29
C ALA A 100 -3.01 8.07 -4.83
N VAL A 101 -2.10 7.79 -3.91
CA VAL A 101 -2.31 7.83 -2.46
C VAL A 101 -1.14 8.55 -1.81
N GLU A 102 -1.38 9.25 -0.70
CA GLU A 102 -0.34 9.91 0.09
C GLU A 102 -0.54 9.58 1.57
N ILE A 103 0.52 9.14 2.25
CA ILE A 103 0.51 8.77 3.67
C ILE A 103 1.62 9.50 4.42
N ASN A 104 1.41 9.71 5.72
CA ASN A 104 2.34 10.40 6.60
C ASN A 104 2.54 9.62 7.91
N TYR A 105 3.78 9.18 8.14
CA TYR A 105 4.23 8.50 9.36
C TYR A 105 4.75 9.46 10.45
N ASP A 106 4.81 10.75 10.16
CA ASP A 106 5.37 11.79 11.03
C ASP A 106 4.29 12.52 11.86
N GLU A 107 3.01 12.11 11.76
CA GLU A 107 1.90 12.68 12.56
C GLU A 107 1.71 11.99 13.91
#